data_AF-A0A518SDW1-F1
#
_entry.id   AF-A0A518SDW1-F1
#
_cell.length_a   1.000
_cell.length_b   1.000
_cell.length_c   1.000
_cell.angle_alpha   90.00
_cell.angle_beta   90.00
_cell.angle_gamma   90.00
#
_symmetry.space_group_name_H-M   'P 1'
#
loop_
_entity.id
_entity.type
_entity.pdbx_description
1 polymer ?
#
loop_
_entity_poly.entity_id
_entity_poly.type
_entity_poly.pdbx_seq_one_letter_code
_entity_poly.pdbx_strand_id
1 'polypeptide(L)'
;MAVNIDPTSLGIEFGSGAVIGGIIGFAAKKVAKLIAVLVGLELALFKFLESRGIITVDWERLTAGFVKASEAAQNGAPPEWINTILSTLSVSAGFTGGFLVGFRRG
;
A
#
# COMPACT_ATOMS: atom_id res chain seq x y z
N MET A 1 6.13 -33.08 -10.78
CA MET A 1 7.50 -32.52 -10.73
C MET A 1 7.72 -32.05 -9.30
N ALA A 2 8.45 -32.80 -8.48
CA ALA A 2 8.74 -32.38 -7.11
C ALA A 2 9.71 -31.21 -7.19
N VAL A 3 9.30 -30.02 -6.76
CA VAL A 3 10.19 -28.87 -6.66
C VAL A 3 11.25 -29.22 -5.62
N ASN A 4 12.48 -29.45 -6.08
CA ASN A 4 13.62 -29.58 -5.19
C ASN A 4 13.91 -28.18 -4.66
N ILE A 5 13.32 -27.86 -3.52
CA ILE A 5 13.52 -26.60 -2.84
C ILE A 5 14.88 -26.69 -2.13
N ASP A 6 15.93 -26.24 -2.81
CA ASP A 6 17.25 -26.10 -2.20
C ASP A 6 17.20 -24.88 -1.25
N PRO A 7 17.35 -25.05 0.08
CA PRO A 7 17.27 -23.94 1.04
C PRO A 7 18.27 -22.82 0.76
N THR A 8 19.35 -23.12 0.03
CA THR A 8 20.36 -22.15 -0.40
C THR A 8 19.83 -21.24 -1.51
N SER A 9 19.13 -21.81 -2.49
CA SER A 9 18.50 -21.08 -3.59
C SER A 9 17.35 -20.18 -3.08
N LEU A 10 16.52 -20.71 -2.16
CA LEU A 10 15.52 -19.91 -1.46
C LEU A 10 16.14 -18.77 -0.67
N GLY A 11 17.22 -19.01 0.07
CA GLY A 11 17.88 -17.96 0.86
C GLY A 11 18.33 -16.78 -0.01
N ILE A 12 18.83 -17.05 -1.22
CA ILE A 12 19.28 -16.03 -2.17
C ILE A 12 18.09 -15.29 -2.80
N GLU A 13 17.04 -15.99 -3.21
CA GLU A 13 15.81 -15.38 -3.77
C GLU A 13 15.09 -14.51 -2.73
N PHE A 14 14.99 -14.97 -1.49
CA PHE A 14 14.36 -14.23 -0.40
C PHE A 14 15.23 -13.03 0.04
N GLY A 15 16.55 -13.21 0.11
CA GLY A 15 17.48 -12.14 0.48
C GLY A 15 17.52 -11.00 -0.54
N SER A 16 17.56 -11.34 -1.83
CA SER A 16 17.49 -10.35 -2.92
C SER A 16 16.13 -9.63 -2.95
N GLY A 17 15.03 -10.37 -2.78
CA GLY A 17 13.69 -9.80 -2.62
C GLY A 17 13.62 -8.82 -1.45
N ALA A 18 14.20 -9.14 -0.29
CA ALA A 18 14.20 -8.26 0.88
C ALA A 18 14.99 -6.96 0.68
N VAL A 19 16.12 -6.99 -0.02
CA VAL A 19 16.87 -5.77 -0.33
C VAL A 19 16.06 -4.85 -1.25
N ILE A 20 15.50 -5.41 -2.32
CA ILE A 20 14.67 -4.67 -3.28
C ILE A 20 13.43 -4.11 -2.59
N GLY A 21 12.74 -4.95 -1.81
CA GLY A 21 11.61 -4.55 -0.97
C GLY A 21 11.98 -3.40 -0.06
N GLY A 22 13.12 -3.47 0.64
CA GLY A 22 13.59 -2.41 1.54
C GLY A 22 13.81 -1.06 0.86
N ILE A 23 14.45 -1.05 -0.31
CA ILE A 23 14.66 0.19 -1.08
C ILE A 23 13.32 0.78 -1.51
N ILE A 24 12.43 -0.05 -2.05
CA ILE A 24 11.10 0.37 -2.50
C ILE A 24 10.25 0.86 -1.32
N GLY A 25 10.27 0.17 -0.19
CA GLY A 25 9.55 0.56 1.02
C GLY A 25 10.00 1.92 1.54
N PHE A 26 11.30 2.18 1.53
CA PHE A 26 11.85 3.49 1.93
C PHE A 26 11.36 4.60 1.00
N ALA A 27 11.40 4.40 -0.32
CA ALA A 27 10.90 5.36 -1.30
C ALA A 27 9.38 5.56 -1.18
N ALA A 28 8.63 4.48 -1.01
CA ALA A 28 7.18 4.49 -0.85
C ALA A 28 6.74 5.37 0.32
N LYS A 29 7.48 5.39 1.44
CA LYS A 29 7.15 6.29 2.57
C LYS A 29 7.31 7.78 2.23
N LYS A 30 8.31 8.16 1.43
CA LYS A 30 8.47 9.55 0.99
C LYS A 30 7.32 9.96 0.08
N VAL A 31 6.95 9.08 -0.86
CA VAL A 31 5.81 9.29 -1.75
C VAL A 31 4.51 9.37 -0.95
N ALA A 32 4.29 8.48 0.01
CA ALA A 32 3.11 8.51 0.88
C ALA A 32 3.00 9.82 1.67
N LYS A 33 4.11 10.34 2.21
CA LYS A 33 4.14 11.66 2.88
C LYS A 33 3.74 12.78 1.91
N LEU A 34 4.24 12.76 0.67
CA LEU A 34 3.88 13.76 -0.34
C LEU A 34 2.38 13.70 -0.69
N ILE A 35 1.84 12.51 -0.96
CA ILE A 35 0.42 12.31 -1.24
C ILE A 35 -0.44 12.76 -0.06
N ALA A 36 -0.05 12.44 1.17
CA ALA A 36 -0.77 12.86 2.37
C ALA A 36 -0.86 14.40 2.49
N VAL A 37 0.23 15.12 2.15
CA VAL A 37 0.21 16.59 2.13
C VAL A 37 -0.72 17.12 1.04
N LEU A 38 -0.65 16.58 -0.18
CA LEU A 38 -1.49 17.00 -1.30
C LEU A 38 -2.98 16.80 -0.99
N VAL A 39 -3.36 15.60 -0.57
CA VAL A 39 -4.74 15.27 -0.20
C VAL A 39 -5.22 16.12 0.98
N GLY A 40 -4.37 16.31 1.99
CA GLY A 40 -4.71 17.17 3.14
C GLY A 40 -4.95 18.63 2.72
N LEU A 41 -4.12 19.16 1.81
CA LEU A 41 -4.27 20.51 1.28
C LEU A 41 -5.56 20.66 0.46
N GLU A 42 -5.86 19.71 -0.42
CA GLU A 42 -7.10 19.70 -1.21
C GLU A 42 -8.34 19.66 -0.31
N LEU A 43 -8.35 18.79 0.71
CA LEU A 43 -9.45 18.73 1.67
C LEU A 43 -9.59 20.03 2.48
N ALA A 44 -8.47 20.66 2.85
CA ALA A 44 -8.48 21.96 3.52
C ALA A 44 -9.05 23.07 2.62
N LEU A 45 -8.70 23.08 1.33
CA LEU A 45 -9.25 24.00 0.34
C LEU A 45 -10.76 23.81 0.16
N PHE A 46 -11.23 22.56 0.06
CA PHE A 46 -12.66 22.28 -0.04
C PHE A 46 -13.43 22.72 1.21
N LYS A 47 -12.90 22.44 2.41
CA LYS A 47 -13.47 22.97 3.66
C LYS A 47 -13.52 24.50 3.69
N PHE A 48 -12.48 25.16 3.19
CA PHE A 48 -12.43 26.62 3.14
C PHE A 48 -13.50 27.18 2.19
N LEU A 49 -13.63 26.64 0.98
CA LEU A 49 -14.65 27.06 0.01
C LEU A 49 -16.07 26.77 0.50
N GLU A 50 -16.26 25.66 1.21
CA GLU A 50 -17.51 25.32 1.88
C GLU A 50 -17.87 26.35 2.96
N SER A 51 -16.90 26.74 3.81
CA SER A 51 -17.11 27.77 4.83
C SER A 51 -17.48 29.15 4.26
N ARG A 52 -17.10 29.42 3.01
CA ARG A 52 -17.43 30.64 2.26
C ARG A 52 -18.76 30.54 1.51
N GLY A 53 -19.44 29.39 1.55
CA GLY A 53 -20.69 29.16 0.82
C GLY A 53 -20.53 29.06 -0.70
N ILE A 54 -19.32 28.82 -1.20
CA ILE A 54 -19.04 28.72 -2.64
C ILE A 54 -19.38 27.33 -3.17
N ILE A 55 -19.10 26.29 -2.37
CA ILE A 55 -19.40 24.88 -2.69
C ILE A 55 -20.01 24.16 -1.48
N THR A 56 -20.66 23.03 -1.70
CA THR A 56 -21.11 22.12 -0.63
C THR A 56 -20.38 20.80 -0.79
N VAL A 57 -19.77 20.28 0.28
CA VAL A 57 -19.01 19.03 0.24
C VAL A 57 -19.78 17.95 1.00
N ASP A 58 -20.08 16.83 0.34
CA ASP A 58 -20.76 15.70 0.98
C ASP A 58 -19.73 14.83 1.74
N TRP A 59 -19.54 15.17 3.02
CA TRP A 59 -18.61 14.47 3.91
C TRP A 59 -19.00 13.02 4.18
N GLU A 60 -20.29 12.68 4.08
CA GLU A 60 -20.79 11.34 4.34
C GLU A 60 -20.49 10.40 3.18
N ARG A 61 -20.58 10.88 1.93
CA ARG A 61 -20.12 10.13 0.77
C ARG A 61 -18.60 9.92 0.78
N LEU A 62 -17.84 10.93 1.20
CA LEU A 62 -16.39 10.81 1.32
C LEU A 62 -16.01 9.70 2.31
N THR A 63 -16.60 9.69 3.51
CA THR A 63 -16.30 8.67 4.53
C THR A 63 -16.87 7.30 4.16
N ALA A 64 -18.06 7.22 3.56
CA ALA A 64 -18.64 5.97 3.09
C ALA A 64 -17.77 5.27 2.03
N GLY A 65 -17.08 6.02 1.18
CA GLY A 65 -16.09 5.47 0.25
C GLY A 65 -14.92 4.77 0.96
N PHE A 66 -14.39 5.38 2.01
CA PHE A 66 -13.33 4.78 2.83
C PHE A 66 -13.81 3.54 3.61
N VAL A 67 -15.01 3.59 4.19
CA VAL A 67 -15.59 2.46 4.93
C VAL A 67 -15.80 1.27 4.00
N LYS A 68 -16.39 1.47 2.81
CA LYS A 68 -16.57 0.41 1.81
C LYS A 68 -15.24 -0.20 1.35
N ALA A 69 -14.22 0.63 1.15
CA ALA A 69 -12.89 0.15 0.81
C ALA A 69 -12.27 -0.70 1.95
N SER A 70 -12.47 -0.28 3.20
CA SER A 70 -12.02 -1.02 4.38
C SER A 70 -12.78 -2.35 4.55
N GLU A 71 -14.10 -2.34 4.38
CA GLU A 71 -14.93 -3.55 4.44
C GLU A 71 -14.57 -4.53 3.33
N ALA A 72 -14.31 -4.08 2.11
CA ALA A 72 -13.84 -4.94 1.02
C ALA A 72 -12.50 -5.62 1.37
N ALA A 73 -11.58 -4.90 2.01
CA ALA A 73 -10.32 -5.46 2.49
C ALA A 73 -10.50 -6.46 3.65
N GLN A 74 -11.47 -6.23 4.54
CA GLN A 74 -11.76 -7.10 5.69
C GLN A 74 -12.54 -8.36 5.32
N ASN A 75 -13.45 -8.26 4.35
CA ASN A 75 -14.29 -9.37 3.89
C ASN A 75 -13.53 -10.37 3.00
N GLY A 76 -12.22 -10.20 2.85
CA GLY A 76 -11.35 -11.17 2.18
C GLY A 76 -11.61 -11.29 0.69
N ALA A 77 -12.29 -10.32 0.06
CA ALA A 77 -12.32 -10.17 -1.39
C ALA A 77 -11.01 -9.51 -1.79
N PRO A 78 -9.96 -10.27 -2.14
CA PRO A 78 -8.70 -9.66 -2.47
C PRO A 78 -8.97 -8.88 -3.76
N PRO A 79 -8.72 -7.55 -3.79
CA PRO A 79 -8.71 -6.82 -5.03
C PRO A 79 -7.91 -7.58 -6.10
N GLU A 80 -8.30 -7.48 -7.37
CA GLU A 80 -7.64 -8.22 -8.47
C GLU A 80 -6.10 -8.05 -8.50
N TRP A 81 -5.60 -6.90 -8.07
CA TRP A 81 -4.16 -6.65 -7.92
C TRP A 81 -3.53 -7.47 -6.78
N ILE A 82 -4.25 -7.75 -5.70
CA ILE A 82 -3.82 -8.66 -4.63
C ILE A 82 -3.75 -10.08 -5.17
N ASN A 83 -4.74 -10.57 -5.92
CA ASN A 83 -4.66 -11.91 -6.54
C ASN A 83 -3.41 -12.07 -7.41
N THR A 84 -3.04 -11.00 -8.13
CA THR A 84 -1.80 -10.97 -8.93
C THR A 84 -0.55 -11.09 -8.04
N ILE A 85 -0.47 -10.33 -6.94
CA ILE A 85 0.65 -10.44 -5.97
C ILE A 85 0.66 -11.83 -5.32
N LEU A 86 -0.52 -12.36 -4.96
CA LEU A 86 -0.70 -13.68 -4.38
C LEU A 86 -0.15 -14.78 -5.31
N SER A 87 -0.35 -14.65 -6.62
CA SER A 87 0.18 -15.60 -7.61
C SER A 87 1.70 -15.57 -7.77
N THR A 88 2.34 -14.44 -7.44
CA THR A 88 3.81 -14.27 -7.43
C THR A 88 4.46 -14.52 -6.06
N LEU A 89 3.68 -15.05 -5.09
CA LEU A 89 4.05 -15.04 -3.67
C LEU A 89 5.33 -15.80 -3.30
N SER A 90 5.73 -16.82 -4.06
CA SER A 90 6.94 -17.60 -3.74
C SER A 90 8.19 -16.69 -3.67
N VAL A 91 8.20 -15.58 -4.42
CA VAL A 91 9.25 -14.55 -4.41
C VAL A 91 8.96 -13.42 -3.41
N SER A 92 7.73 -13.33 -2.90
CA SER A 92 7.21 -12.14 -2.20
C SER A 92 7.47 -12.07 -0.70
N ALA A 93 7.78 -13.19 -0.03
CA ALA A 93 7.91 -13.19 1.44
C ALA A 93 9.16 -12.40 1.88
N GLY A 94 10.29 -12.59 1.18
CA GLY A 94 11.48 -11.75 1.34
C GLY A 94 11.18 -10.28 1.02
N PHE A 95 10.52 -10.02 -0.11
CA PHE A 95 10.11 -8.68 -0.52
C PHE A 95 9.23 -7.97 0.50
N THR A 96 8.20 -8.62 1.02
CA THR A 96 7.24 -8.02 1.97
C THR A 96 7.93 -7.69 3.29
N GLY A 97 8.79 -8.59 3.78
CA GLY A 97 9.60 -8.33 4.97
C GLY A 97 10.56 -7.15 4.77
N GLY A 98 11.28 -7.13 3.65
CA GLY A 98 12.14 -6.03 3.25
C GLY A 98 11.39 -4.70 3.13
N PHE A 99 10.28 -4.70 2.41
CA PHE A 99 9.40 -3.56 2.19
C PHE A 99 8.90 -2.96 3.50
N LEU A 100 8.42 -3.79 4.42
CA LEU A 100 7.91 -3.31 5.69
C LEU A 100 9.02 -2.68 6.55
N VAL A 101 10.23 -3.24 6.54
CA VAL A 101 11.41 -2.67 7.22
C VAL A 101 11.84 -1.35 6.57
N GLY A 102 11.93 -1.32 5.24
CA GLY A 102 12.25 -0.12 4.46
C GLY A 102 11.24 1.00 4.68
N PHE A 103 9.95 0.66 4.62
CA PHE A 103 8.85 1.57 4.90
C PHE A 103 8.88 2.08 6.33
N ARG A 104 9.19 1.23 7.33
CA ARG A 104 9.32 1.71 8.71
C ARG A 104 10.46 2.74 8.86
N ARG A 105 11.56 2.59 8.11
CA ARG A 105 12.74 3.48 8.16
C ARG A 105 12.69 4.74 7.27
N GLY A 106 11.81 4.83 6.26
CA GLY A 106 11.61 6.03 5.41
C GLY A 106 10.96 7.23 6.08
#